data_AF-A9DR09-F1
#
_entry.id   AF-A9DR09-F1
#
_cell.length_a   1.000
_cell.length_b   1.000
_cell.length_c   1.000
_cell.angle_alpha   90.00
_cell.angle_beta   90.00
_cell.angle_gamma   90.00
#
_symmetry.space_group_name_H-M   'P 1'
#
loop_
_entity.id
_entity.type
_entity.pdbx_description
1 polymer ?
#
loop_
_entity_poly.entity_id
_entity_poly.type
_entity_poly.pdbx_seq_one_letter_code
_entity_poly.pdbx_strand_id
1 'polypeptide(L)'
;MKIGVLIIFRNDETVIDVQQFTKLFTEKTKLQVCLVNNGSTDKTLEVLKEIQEEVTIPISIIDVKKSSGYNTAIKAGVRYLTSKNDLPYILCLQHYTAKDMQLLDEVFEVIQQESGVVKGLFKNTKRMMLKNVFSIRGIMEKAS
;
A
#
# COMPACT_ATOMS: atom_id res chain seq x y z
N MET A 1 -2.06 -2.65 -16.97
CA MET A 1 -2.72 -1.72 -16.03
C MET A 1 -1.81 -1.53 -14.83
N LYS A 2 -1.56 -0.30 -14.39
CA LYS A 2 -0.84 -0.03 -13.14
C LYS A 2 -1.82 0.03 -11.97
N ILE A 3 -1.38 -0.44 -10.81
CA ILE A 3 -2.18 -0.42 -9.57
C ILE A 3 -1.38 0.36 -8.53
N GLY A 4 -2.02 1.34 -7.89
CA GLY A 4 -1.43 2.04 -6.76
C GLY A 4 -1.54 1.18 -5.51
N VAL A 5 -0.48 1.13 -4.71
CA VAL A 5 -0.49 0.52 -3.39
C VAL A 5 -0.11 1.60 -2.39
N LEU A 6 -0.91 1.77 -1.35
CA LEU A 6 -0.74 2.74 -0.29
C LEU A 6 -0.75 2.02 1.05
N ILE A 7 0.35 2.08 1.79
CA ILE A 7 0.46 1.47 3.12
C ILE A 7 0.85 2.56 4.11
N ILE A 8 0.07 2.69 5.18
CA ILE A 8 0.32 3.66 6.24
C ILE A 8 0.97 2.97 7.43
N PHE A 9 2.07 3.55 7.90
CA PHE A 9 2.83 3.10 9.05
C PHE A 9 2.83 4.15 10.15
N ARG A 10 2.83 3.70 11.41
CA ARG A 10 3.02 4.54 12.58
C ARG A 10 3.56 3.72 13.75
N ASN A 11 4.79 4.02 14.15
CA ASN A 11 5.48 3.32 15.23
C ASN A 11 5.56 1.80 15.02
N ASP A 12 5.91 1.40 13.80
CA ASP A 12 5.94 0.01 13.33
C ASP A 12 7.37 -0.54 13.19
N GLU A 13 8.39 0.15 13.73
CA GLU A 13 9.81 -0.23 13.59
C GLU A 13 10.06 -1.72 13.84
N THR A 14 9.45 -2.27 14.89
CA THR A 14 9.71 -3.64 15.37
C THR A 14 8.92 -4.71 14.61
N VAL A 15 7.91 -4.34 13.82
CA VAL A 15 7.04 -5.28 13.10
C VAL A 15 7.26 -5.27 11.59
N ILE A 16 8.04 -4.30 11.08
CA ILE A 16 8.44 -4.25 9.68
C ILE A 16 9.62 -5.21 9.48
N ASP A 17 9.44 -6.17 8.57
CA ASP A 17 10.51 -7.03 8.09
C ASP A 17 10.91 -6.57 6.68
N VAL A 18 12.08 -5.93 6.58
CA VAL A 18 12.61 -5.39 5.32
C VAL A 18 12.73 -6.49 4.27
N GLN A 19 13.22 -7.67 4.63
CA GLN A 19 13.41 -8.77 3.66
C GLN A 19 12.08 -9.29 3.13
N GLN A 20 11.05 -9.39 3.98
CA GLN A 20 9.71 -9.76 3.54
C GLN A 20 9.12 -8.72 2.59
N PHE A 21 9.28 -7.42 2.87
CA PHE A 21 8.86 -6.36 1.94
C PHE A 21 9.64 -6.38 0.62
N THR A 22 10.95 -6.63 0.67
CA THR A 22 11.77 -6.80 -0.53
C THR A 22 11.23 -7.91 -1.41
N LYS A 23 11.04 -9.11 -0.83
CA LYS A 23 10.45 -10.26 -1.53
C LYS A 23 9.04 -9.97 -2.04
N LEU A 24 8.21 -9.31 -1.23
CA LEU A 24 6.83 -8.95 -1.56
C LEU A 24 6.77 -8.05 -2.80
N PHE A 25 7.74 -7.15 -3.01
CA PHE A 25 7.72 -6.23 -4.14
C PHE A 25 8.57 -6.66 -5.34
N THR A 26 9.43 -7.68 -5.19
CA THR A 26 10.24 -8.25 -6.27
C THR A 26 9.43 -8.54 -7.54
N GLU A 27 9.94 -8.05 -8.68
CA GLU A 27 9.38 -8.24 -10.03
C GLU A 27 7.96 -7.67 -10.26
N LYS A 28 7.35 -7.02 -9.26
CA LYS A 28 5.99 -6.47 -9.35
C LYS A 28 5.93 -5.10 -10.04
N THR A 29 6.49 -5.00 -11.25
CA THR A 29 6.67 -3.75 -12.02
C THR A 29 5.37 -2.99 -12.38
N LYS A 30 4.21 -3.65 -12.27
CA LYS A 30 2.88 -3.03 -12.45
C LYS A 30 2.41 -2.24 -11.22
N LEU A 31 3.07 -2.40 -10.07
CA LEU A 31 2.74 -1.71 -8.83
C LEU A 31 3.41 -0.34 -8.77
N GLN A 32 2.69 0.63 -8.21
CA GLN A 32 3.25 1.90 -7.78
C GLN A 32 3.00 2.04 -6.29
N VAL A 33 4.06 1.89 -5.52
CA VAL A 33 3.99 1.76 -4.07
C VAL A 33 4.27 3.10 -3.41
N CYS A 34 3.41 3.47 -2.48
CA CYS A 34 3.57 4.62 -1.60
C CYS A 34 3.50 4.15 -0.15
N LEU A 35 4.61 4.27 0.56
CA LEU A 35 4.71 4.02 2.00
C LEU A 35 4.59 5.37 2.72
N VAL A 36 3.70 5.48 3.70
CA VAL A 36 3.48 6.74 4.42
C VAL A 36 3.85 6.57 5.88
N ASN A 37 4.86 7.31 6.32
CA ASN A 37 5.16 7.48 7.74
C ASN A 37 4.17 8.50 8.33
N ASN A 38 3.32 8.07 9.26
CA ASN A 38 2.27 8.90 9.85
C ASN A 38 2.65 9.42 11.25
N GLY A 39 3.71 10.22 11.30
CA GLY A 39 4.16 10.89 12.52
C GLY A 39 4.68 9.92 13.56
N SER A 40 5.49 8.95 13.13
CA SER A 40 6.17 8.03 14.03
C SER A 40 7.20 8.76 14.88
N THR A 41 7.41 8.25 16.09
CA THR A 41 8.40 8.74 17.07
C THR A 41 9.54 7.74 17.30
N ASP A 42 9.47 6.58 16.65
CA ASP A 42 10.50 5.56 16.60
C ASP A 42 11.23 5.60 15.24
N LYS A 43 12.00 4.56 14.90
CA LYS A 43 12.76 4.51 13.64
C LYS A 43 11.97 4.00 12.44
N THR A 44 10.64 3.97 12.49
CA THR A 44 9.79 3.52 11.36
C THR A 44 10.22 4.17 10.04
N LEU A 45 10.47 5.48 10.01
CA LEU A 45 10.88 6.18 8.78
C LEU A 45 12.23 5.67 8.22
N GLU A 46 13.16 5.29 9.09
CA GLU A 46 14.46 4.75 8.69
C GLU A 46 14.27 3.36 8.04
N VAL A 47 13.50 2.47 8.69
CA VAL A 47 13.19 1.14 8.14
C VAL A 47 12.43 1.22 6.81
N LEU A 48 11.53 2.20 6.64
CA LEU A 48 10.85 2.41 5.35
C LEU A 48 11.83 2.83 4.24
N LYS A 49 12.89 3.58 4.57
CA LYS A 49 13.93 3.96 3.60
C LYS A 49 14.79 2.76 3.24
N GLU A 50 15.12 1.90 4.20
CA GLU A 50 15.81 0.63 3.92
C GLU A 50 15.02 -0.21 2.89
N ILE A 51 13.69 -0.32 3.06
CA ILE A 51 12.83 -0.99 2.06
C ILE A 51 12.93 -0.31 0.69
N GLN A 52 12.93 1.01 0.63
CA GLN A 52 13.04 1.76 -0.63
C GLN A 52 14.37 1.54 -1.34
N GLU A 53 15.46 1.35 -0.59
CA GLU A 53 16.81 1.11 -1.12
C GLU A 53 16.98 -0.34 -1.61
N GLU A 54 16.41 -1.31 -0.91
CA GLU A 54 16.53 -2.74 -1.23
C GLU A 54 15.57 -3.20 -2.35
N VAL A 55 14.43 -2.54 -2.52
CA VAL A 55 13.43 -2.92 -3.52
C VAL A 55 13.75 -2.39 -4.91
N THR A 56 13.69 -3.25 -5.92
CA THR A 56 14.01 -2.92 -7.32
C THR A 56 12.95 -2.10 -8.04
N ILE A 57 11.70 -2.09 -7.55
CA ILE A 57 10.63 -1.27 -8.13
C ILE A 57 10.56 0.12 -7.46
N PRO A 58 10.09 1.17 -8.16
CA PRO A 58 9.98 2.49 -7.57
C PRO A 58 9.03 2.53 -6.36
N ILE A 59 9.59 2.74 -5.17
CA ILE A 59 8.86 3.02 -3.93
C ILE A 59 8.93 4.52 -3.65
N SER A 60 7.79 5.11 -3.30
CA SER A 60 7.70 6.49 -2.81
C SER A 60 7.44 6.50 -1.31
N ILE A 61 8.16 7.34 -0.57
CA ILE A 61 7.94 7.55 0.85
C ILE A 61 7.36 8.94 1.07
N ILE A 62 6.28 9.03 1.84
CA ILE A 62 5.74 10.30 2.34
C ILE A 62 5.92 10.34 3.84
N ASP A 63 6.65 11.34 4.31
CA ASP A 63 6.83 11.60 5.73
C ASP A 63 5.86 12.68 6.23
N VAL A 64 4.84 12.27 6.98
CA VAL A 64 3.93 13.17 7.68
C VAL A 64 4.47 13.43 9.08
N LYS A 65 5.25 14.50 9.24
CA LYS A 65 5.96 14.84 10.49
C LYS A 65 5.08 14.87 11.76
N LYS A 66 3.84 15.35 11.64
CA LYS A 66 2.88 15.41 12.75
C LYS A 66 1.59 14.75 12.32
N SER A 67 1.26 13.63 12.96
CA SER A 67 -0.02 12.95 12.70
C SER A 67 -1.20 13.85 13.08
N SER A 68 -2.13 14.03 12.15
CA SER A 68 -3.49 14.51 12.40
C SER A 68 -4.57 13.44 12.16
N GLY A 69 -4.16 12.16 12.24
CA GLY A 69 -5.02 10.99 12.04
C GLY A 69 -4.79 10.30 10.69
N TYR A 70 -5.19 9.02 10.60
CA TYR A 70 -4.96 8.17 9.43
C TYR A 70 -5.58 8.72 8.14
N ASN A 71 -6.75 9.35 8.21
CA ASN A 71 -7.40 9.94 7.03
C ASN A 71 -6.53 11.01 6.35
N THR A 72 -5.78 11.80 7.12
CA THR A 72 -4.89 12.81 6.54
C THR A 72 -3.70 12.16 5.84
N ALA A 73 -3.10 11.14 6.47
CA ALA A 73 -2.00 10.36 5.87
C ALA A 73 -2.44 9.65 4.58
N ILE A 74 -3.62 9.03 4.59
CA ILE A 74 -4.22 8.41 3.40
C ILE A 74 -4.43 9.44 2.29
N LYS A 75 -5.01 10.61 2.60
CA LYS A 75 -5.20 11.69 1.61
C LYS A 75 -3.87 12.17 1.03
N ALA A 76 -2.82 12.28 1.83
CA ALA A 76 -1.48 12.66 1.36
C ALA A 76 -0.92 11.62 0.37
N GLY A 77 -0.98 10.33 0.72
CA GLY A 77 -0.58 9.21 -0.14
C GLY A 77 -1.38 9.14 -1.45
N VAL A 78 -2.71 9.19 -1.37
CA VAL A 78 -3.59 9.17 -2.55
C VAL A 78 -3.31 10.37 -3.44
N ARG A 79 -3.12 11.58 -2.87
CA ARG A 79 -2.78 12.78 -3.65
C ARG A 79 -1.45 12.59 -4.39
N TYR A 80 -0.42 12.07 -3.73
CA TYR A 80 0.86 11.79 -4.37
C TYR A 80 0.71 10.80 -5.53
N LEU A 81 0.13 9.62 -5.27
CA LEU A 81 -0.08 8.57 -6.27
C LEU A 81 -0.86 9.09 -7.50
N THR A 82 -1.96 9.81 -7.28
CA THR A 82 -2.81 10.35 -8.36
C THR A 82 -2.21 11.57 -9.07
N SER A 83 -1.26 12.28 -8.46
CA SER A 83 -0.58 13.40 -9.13
C SER A 83 0.47 12.96 -10.15
N LYS A 84 0.95 11.72 -10.04
CA LYS A 84 2.04 11.19 -10.86
C LYS A 84 1.54 10.29 -11.98
N ASN A 85 0.38 9.66 -11.81
CA ASN A 85 -0.07 8.59 -12.70
C ASN A 85 -1.61 8.51 -12.77
N ASP A 86 -2.13 8.08 -13.91
CA ASP A 86 -3.52 7.64 -14.02
C ASP A 86 -3.64 6.21 -13.46
N LEU A 87 -4.07 6.12 -12.20
CA LEU A 87 -4.19 4.88 -11.46
C LEU A 87 -5.68 4.52 -11.34
N PRO A 88 -6.18 3.56 -12.15
CA PRO A 88 -7.59 3.18 -12.11
C PRO A 88 -7.98 2.53 -10.78
N TYR A 89 -7.01 1.96 -10.05
CA TYR A 89 -7.21 1.35 -8.74
C TYR A 89 -6.05 1.71 -7.80
N ILE A 90 -6.39 2.08 -6.57
CA ILE A 90 -5.46 2.26 -5.46
C ILE A 90 -5.89 1.34 -4.32
N LEU A 91 -5.01 0.46 -3.91
CA LEU A 91 -5.14 -0.42 -2.76
C LEU A 91 -4.59 0.30 -1.53
N CYS A 92 -5.39 0.38 -0.46
CA CYS A 92 -5.01 1.08 0.76
C CYS A 92 -5.04 0.13 1.96
N LEU A 93 -3.91 0.03 2.65
CA LEU A 93 -3.80 -0.51 4.00
C LEU A 93 -3.70 0.67 4.98
N GLN A 94 -4.77 0.93 5.72
CA GLN A 94 -4.91 2.15 6.53
C GLN A 94 -3.97 2.21 7.74
N HIS A 95 -3.54 1.05 8.22
CA HIS A 95 -2.54 0.88 9.26
C HIS A 95 -1.93 -0.51 9.07
N TYR A 96 -0.60 -0.59 9.05
CA TYR A 96 0.11 -1.85 8.95
C TYR A 96 0.13 -2.59 10.29
N THR A 97 0.17 -3.92 10.23
CA THR A 97 0.46 -4.85 11.32
C THR A 97 1.22 -6.04 10.73
N ALA A 98 1.96 -6.79 11.54
CA ALA A 98 2.68 -7.97 11.06
C ALA A 98 1.79 -9.01 10.35
N LYS A 99 0.51 -9.11 10.73
CA LYS A 99 -0.46 -10.03 10.08
C LYS A 99 -0.80 -9.62 8.65
N ASP A 100 -0.64 -8.35 8.31
CA ASP A 100 -0.98 -7.86 6.98
C ASP A 100 0.05 -8.29 5.92
N MET A 101 1.23 -8.80 6.29
CA MET A 101 2.19 -9.27 5.30
C MET A 101 1.62 -10.44 4.48
N GLN A 102 1.01 -11.42 5.14
CA GLN A 102 0.35 -12.54 4.46
C GLN A 102 -0.80 -12.03 3.57
N LEU A 103 -1.61 -11.12 4.09
CA LEU A 103 -2.71 -10.52 3.34
C LEU A 103 -2.22 -9.76 2.10
N LEU A 104 -1.11 -9.04 2.20
CA LEU A 104 -0.52 -8.32 1.07
C LEU A 104 -0.03 -9.29 -0.01
N ASP A 105 0.58 -10.41 0.39
CA ASP A 105 1.05 -11.43 -0.54
C ASP A 105 -0.13 -12.03 -1.33
N GLU A 106 -1.17 -12.48 -0.63
CA GLU A 106 -2.40 -13.03 -1.22
C GLU A 106 -3.06 -12.03 -2.20
N VAL A 107 -3.21 -10.77 -1.79
CA VAL A 107 -3.80 -9.74 -2.66
C VAL A 107 -2.91 -9.45 -3.86
N PHE A 108 -1.59 -9.46 -3.71
CA PHE A 108 -0.67 -9.20 -4.80
C PHE A 108 -0.63 -10.34 -5.83
N GLU A 109 -0.79 -11.59 -5.40
CA GLU A 109 -0.97 -12.72 -6.32
C GLU A 109 -2.26 -12.57 -7.14
N VAL A 110 -3.38 -12.22 -6.50
CA VAL A 110 -4.67 -12.04 -7.19
C VAL A 110 -4.60 -10.92 -8.23
N ILE A 111 -3.98 -9.78 -7.91
CA ILE A 111 -3.90 -8.65 -8.85
C ILE A 111 -2.84 -8.83 -9.95
N GLN A 112 -1.97 -9.84 -9.85
CA GLN A 112 -1.07 -10.23 -10.94
C GLN A 112 -1.77 -11.06 -12.02
N GLN A 113 -2.95 -11.63 -11.72
CA GLN A 113 -3.75 -12.40 -12.68
C GLN A 113 -4.32 -11.55 -13.82
N GLU A 114 -5.04 -12.21 -14.74
CA GLU A 114 -5.63 -11.58 -15.91
C GLU A 114 -6.56 -10.40 -15.56
N SER A 115 -6.58 -9.41 -16.46
CA SER A 115 -7.29 -8.14 -16.21
C SER A 115 -8.79 -8.27 -15.92
N GLY A 116 -9.44 -9.36 -16.37
CA GLY A 116 -10.85 -9.64 -16.11
C GLY A 116 -11.13 -9.96 -14.65
N VAL A 117 -10.31 -10.83 -14.04
CA VAL A 117 -10.42 -11.23 -12.62
C VAL A 117 -10.29 -10.00 -11.73
N VAL A 118 -9.26 -9.19 -12.00
CA VAL A 118 -8.98 -7.96 -11.26
C VAL A 118 -10.13 -6.95 -11.36
N LYS A 119 -10.70 -6.76 -12.56
CA LYS A 119 -11.87 -5.87 -12.74
C LYS A 119 -13.10 -6.37 -11.99
N GLY A 120 -13.34 -7.69 -11.97
CA GLY A 120 -14.45 -8.30 -11.23
C GLY A 120 -14.34 -8.06 -9.73
N LEU A 121 -13.14 -8.27 -9.18
CA LEU A 121 -12.83 -8.02 -7.77
C LEU A 121 -13.21 -6.59 -7.35
N PHE A 122 -12.70 -5.59 -8.07
CA PHE A 122 -12.93 -4.19 -7.73
C PHE A 122 -14.36 -3.69 -7.96
N LYS A 123 -15.13 -4.30 -8.86
CA LYS A 123 -16.56 -4.00 -9.02
C LYS A 123 -17.36 -4.36 -7.76
N ASN A 124 -16.94 -5.41 -7.06
CA ASN A 124 -17.65 -5.93 -5.90
C ASN A 124 -17.14 -5.33 -4.59
N THR A 125 -15.97 -4.69 -4.56
CA THR A 125 -15.41 -4.05 -3.37
C THR A 125 -15.97 -2.65 -3.12
N LYS A 126 -16.36 -2.35 -1.88
CA LYS A 126 -16.80 -1.00 -1.49
C LYS A 126 -15.60 -0.05 -1.51
N ARG A 127 -15.76 1.08 -2.21
CA ARG A 127 -14.77 2.16 -2.22
C ARG A 127 -14.68 2.82 -0.85
N MET A 128 -13.46 3.16 -0.44
CA MET A 128 -13.20 3.86 0.82
C MET A 128 -13.41 5.37 0.71
N MET A 129 -13.16 5.94 -0.48
CA MET A 129 -13.26 7.38 -0.75
C MET A 129 -13.82 7.63 -2.17
N LEU A 130 -14.06 8.89 -2.53
CA LEU A 130 -14.55 9.31 -3.85
C LEU A 130 -13.62 8.90 -5.02
N LYS A 131 -12.31 8.80 -4.75
CA LYS A 131 -11.32 8.26 -5.69
C LYS A 131 -11.37 6.73 -5.67
N ASN A 132 -10.88 6.06 -6.72
CA ASN A 132 -10.84 4.59 -6.86
C ASN A 132 -9.88 3.92 -5.84
N VAL A 133 -10.12 4.16 -4.55
CA VAL A 133 -9.34 3.70 -3.40
C VAL A 133 -10.12 2.60 -2.69
N PHE A 134 -9.51 1.44 -2.56
CA PHE A 134 -10.10 0.21 -2.03
C PHE A 134 -9.31 -0.28 -0.83
N SER A 135 -10.01 -0.78 0.19
CA SER A 135 -9.37 -1.34 1.37
C SER A 135 -8.78 -2.70 1.02
N ILE A 136 -7.49 -2.93 1.32
CA ILE A 136 -6.86 -4.24 1.11
C ILE A 136 -7.59 -5.33 1.91
N ARG A 137 -7.93 -5.06 3.17
CA ARG A 137 -8.70 -5.98 4.02
C ARG A 137 -10.10 -6.24 3.46
N GLY A 138 -10.77 -5.19 2.96
CA GLY A 138 -12.12 -5.30 2.40
C GLY A 138 -12.19 -6.00 1.04
N ILE A 139 -11.06 -6.23 0.38
CA ILE A 139 -10.99 -7.03 -0.86
C ILE A 139 -11.11 -8.52 -0.53
N MET A 140 -10.38 -8.99 0.47
CA MET A 140 -10.36 -10.42 0.83
C MET A 140 -11.61 -10.87 1.57
N GLU A 141 -12.26 -10.00 2.35
CA GLU A 141 -13.57 -10.29 2.96
C GLU A 141 -14.68 -10.65 1.95
N LYS A 142 -14.47 -10.39 0.65
CA LYS A 142 -15.42 -10.70 -0.43
C LYS A 142 -14.93 -11.74 -1.44
N ALA A 143 -13.70 -12.21 -1.28
CA ALA A 143 -13.14 -13.29 -2.09
C ALA A 143 -13.47 -14.68 -1.51
N SER A 144 -13.97 -14.72 -0.28
CA SER A 144 -14.53 -15.88 0.44
C SER A 144 -16.05 -15.92 0.33
#